data_AF-A0A8S1RU48-F1
#
_entry.id   AF-A0A8S1RU48-F1
#
_cell.length_a   1.000
_cell.length_b   1.000
_cell.length_c   1.000
_cell.angle_alpha   90.00
_cell.angle_beta   90.00
_cell.angle_gamma   90.00
#
_symmetry.space_group_name_H-M   'P 1'
#
loop_
_entity.id
_entity.type
_entity.pdbx_description
1 polymer ?
#
loop_
_entity_poly.entity_id
_entity_poly.type
_entity_poly.pdbx_seq_one_letter_code
_entity_poly.pdbx_strand_id
1 'polypeptide(L)'
;MNQNHIAIHNQHDIDKIPNRNRVRSVFSDVSNLKFSCINFQGKQNYQNIKEQQKSQKTKRRNAIIPCLTKFPDIYISYPEIKTNTYKILKYSILEKPILSYHEAYYLEIRQFEREIEQKKYDSNFDINQHCFTEQQFEKALDWMIYQIFRFESFSYESLFKTIELIYLYLSKTQQVKFKDLELISGCCIYLSSKLVDLNPIYIDDLINEVLECRFDYQQVLKQEQLICQTLNYNLLCTCSLQIVYRILQEIRQDLEQFYDPGKIENLKRQILDNLLLMEFGNKFRYISQCNRAVSCILLTMMENKIDRRVVNI
;
A
#
# COMPACT_ATOMS: atom_id res chain seq x y z
N MET A 1 -23.48 -56.42 -40.72
CA MET A 1 -24.28 -56.18 -41.94
C MET A 1 -25.50 -55.36 -41.56
N ASN A 2 -25.83 -54.39 -42.41
CA ASN A 2 -27.01 -53.52 -42.46
C ASN A 2 -27.12 -52.35 -41.47
N GLN A 3 -26.64 -51.21 -41.97
CA GLN A 3 -27.26 -49.89 -41.84
C GLN A 3 -28.71 -49.93 -42.33
N ASN A 4 -29.58 -49.10 -41.73
CA ASN A 4 -30.57 -48.35 -42.50
C ASN A 4 -30.95 -47.06 -41.77
N HIS A 5 -30.81 -45.97 -42.51
CA HIS A 5 -31.27 -44.62 -42.23
C HIS A 5 -32.80 -44.54 -42.18
N ILE A 6 -33.33 -43.55 -41.45
CA ILE A 6 -34.37 -42.61 -41.93
C ILE A 6 -34.21 -41.31 -41.11
N ALA A 7 -34.06 -40.19 -41.82
CA ALA A 7 -34.06 -38.82 -41.32
C ALA A 7 -35.50 -38.29 -41.21
N ILE A 8 -35.74 -37.28 -40.36
CA ILE A 8 -36.71 -36.18 -40.58
C ILE A 8 -36.32 -34.98 -39.67
N HIS A 9 -36.58 -33.80 -40.23
CA HIS A 9 -36.23 -32.43 -39.86
C HIS A 9 -36.84 -31.82 -38.57
N ASN A 10 -36.03 -30.91 -38.00
CA ASN A 10 -36.27 -29.53 -37.49
C ASN A 10 -37.25 -29.17 -36.35
N GLN A 11 -36.64 -28.45 -35.39
CA GLN A 11 -37.06 -27.21 -34.68
C GLN A 11 -38.19 -27.28 -33.63
N HIS A 12 -37.83 -27.24 -32.33
CA HIS A 12 -37.75 -25.99 -31.55
C HIS A 12 -37.21 -26.24 -30.12
N ASP A 13 -36.20 -25.42 -29.76
CA ASP A 13 -35.89 -24.73 -28.49
C ASP A 13 -35.98 -25.37 -27.08
N ILE A 14 -35.14 -24.76 -26.21
CA ILE A 14 -35.18 -24.68 -24.73
C ILE A 14 -34.56 -25.88 -23.99
N ASP A 15 -33.50 -25.81 -23.16
CA ASP A 15 -32.65 -24.73 -22.68
C ASP A 15 -31.32 -25.31 -22.16
N LYS A 16 -30.24 -24.54 -22.31
CA LYS A 16 -28.93 -24.80 -21.73
C LYS A 16 -28.94 -24.41 -20.24
N ILE A 17 -28.78 -25.38 -19.35
CA ILE A 17 -28.47 -25.11 -17.94
C ILE A 17 -27.00 -24.64 -17.85
N PRO A 18 -26.72 -23.45 -17.28
CA PRO A 18 -25.38 -22.90 -17.25
C PRO A 18 -24.55 -23.54 -16.12
N ASN A 19 -23.39 -24.06 -16.50
CA ASN A 19 -22.35 -24.50 -15.57
C ASN A 19 -21.78 -23.28 -14.82
N ARG A 20 -22.34 -22.97 -13.64
CA ARG A 20 -21.76 -22.06 -12.66
C ARG A 20 -20.90 -22.87 -11.69
N ASN A 21 -19.61 -22.53 -11.64
CA ASN A 21 -18.67 -22.62 -10.51
C ASN A 21 -17.23 -22.83 -11.01
N ARG A 22 -16.73 -21.87 -11.80
CA ARG A 22 -15.31 -21.56 -11.79
C ARG A 22 -15.17 -20.29 -10.97
N VAL A 23 -14.51 -20.39 -9.81
CA VAL A 23 -14.03 -19.23 -9.04
C VAL A 23 -13.10 -18.48 -9.99
N ARG A 24 -13.59 -17.37 -10.54
CA ARG A 24 -12.76 -16.45 -11.32
C ARG A 24 -11.87 -15.71 -10.33
N SER A 25 -10.56 -15.70 -10.59
CA SER A 25 -9.65 -14.76 -9.95
C SER A 25 -10.18 -13.34 -10.21
N VAL A 26 -10.31 -12.53 -9.15
CA VAL A 26 -10.74 -11.12 -9.25
C VAL A 26 -9.78 -10.30 -10.14
N PHE A 27 -8.59 -10.84 -10.40
CA PHE A 27 -7.50 -10.22 -11.16
C PHE A 27 -7.37 -10.68 -12.62
N SER A 28 -8.37 -11.37 -13.21
CA SER A 28 -8.22 -11.92 -14.56
C SER A 28 -8.49 -10.93 -15.71
N ASP A 29 -9.13 -9.78 -15.46
CA ASP A 29 -9.51 -8.80 -16.50
C ASP A 29 -8.75 -7.46 -16.36
N VAL A 30 -7.41 -7.52 -16.32
CA VAL A 30 -6.51 -6.36 -16.16
C VAL A 30 -6.30 -5.59 -17.48
N SER A 31 -6.58 -6.22 -18.63
CA SER A 31 -6.35 -5.64 -19.97
C SER A 31 -7.22 -4.42 -20.32
N ASN A 32 -8.27 -4.17 -19.52
CA ASN A 32 -9.19 -3.05 -19.69
C ASN A 32 -8.92 -1.86 -18.75
N LEU A 33 -7.87 -1.91 -17.90
CA LEU A 33 -7.47 -0.82 -16.99
C LEU A 33 -6.67 0.29 -17.71
N LYS A 34 -7.17 0.77 -18.86
CA LYS A 34 -6.62 1.97 -19.49
C LYS A 34 -7.30 3.19 -18.88
N PHE A 35 -6.53 4.09 -18.26
CA PHE A 35 -6.93 5.50 -18.07
C PHE A 35 -7.09 6.12 -19.46
N SER A 36 -8.21 5.86 -20.14
CA SER A 36 -8.36 6.15 -21.55
C SER A 36 -8.70 7.63 -21.76
N CYS A 37 -7.68 8.44 -22.04
CA CYS A 37 -7.75 9.67 -22.85
C CYS A 37 -6.39 9.89 -23.53
N ILE A 38 -5.91 8.93 -24.33
CA ILE A 38 -4.75 9.21 -25.21
C ILE A 38 -5.26 10.00 -26.41
N ASN A 39 -5.24 11.33 -26.29
CA ASN A 39 -5.28 12.20 -27.46
C ASN A 39 -4.01 11.96 -28.29
N PHE A 40 -4.12 12.10 -29.61
CA PHE A 40 -3.02 11.87 -30.57
C PHE A 40 -1.75 12.70 -30.26
N GLN A 41 -1.89 13.83 -29.57
CA GLN A 41 -0.80 14.67 -29.04
C GLN A 41 0.02 14.00 -27.92
N GLY A 42 -0.57 13.06 -27.16
CA GLY A 42 0.10 12.33 -26.09
C GLY A 42 1.16 11.34 -26.58
N LYS A 43 1.03 10.80 -27.80
CA LYS A 43 2.04 9.90 -28.40
C LYS A 43 3.33 10.61 -28.79
N GLN A 44 3.24 11.85 -29.28
CA GLN A 44 4.41 12.67 -29.59
C GLN A 44 5.11 13.14 -28.31
N ASN A 45 4.35 13.55 -27.29
CA ASN A 45 4.94 13.85 -25.97
C ASN A 45 5.64 12.63 -25.34
N TYR A 46 5.06 11.45 -25.45
CA TYR A 46 5.64 10.21 -24.95
C TYR A 46 7.00 9.88 -25.57
N GLN A 47 7.14 10.07 -26.89
CA GLN A 47 8.42 9.87 -27.59
C GLN A 47 9.44 10.95 -27.23
N ASN A 48 9.02 12.21 -27.17
CA ASN A 48 9.87 13.34 -26.77
C ASN A 48 10.37 13.21 -25.31
N ILE A 49 9.53 12.76 -24.38
CA ILE A 49 9.93 12.52 -22.98
C ILE A 49 10.98 11.40 -22.92
N LYS A 50 10.78 10.29 -23.64
CA LYS A 50 11.77 9.20 -23.73
C LYS A 50 13.10 9.66 -24.32
N GLU A 51 13.09 10.56 -25.30
CA GLU A 51 14.30 11.11 -25.91
C GLU A 51 15.01 12.14 -25.01
N GLN A 52 14.29 13.04 -24.35
CA GLN A 52 14.84 13.98 -23.37
C GLN A 52 15.42 13.28 -22.13
N GLN A 53 14.92 12.10 -21.77
CA GLN A 53 15.44 11.33 -20.63
C GLN A 53 16.65 10.46 -20.98
N LYS A 54 16.79 10.01 -22.24
CA LYS A 54 18.01 9.30 -22.69
C LYS A 54 19.27 10.17 -22.54
N SER A 55 19.16 11.49 -22.67
CA SER A 55 20.28 12.42 -22.47
C SER A 55 20.59 12.73 -20.99
N GLN A 56 19.69 12.40 -20.05
CA GLN A 56 19.85 12.68 -18.61
C GLN A 56 20.27 11.46 -17.75
N LYS A 57 20.40 10.27 -18.35
CA LYS A 57 20.75 8.99 -17.68
C LYS A 57 22.10 8.93 -16.94
N THR A 58 22.88 10.00 -16.87
CA THR A 58 24.24 9.98 -16.32
C THR A 58 24.36 10.32 -14.83
N LYS A 59 23.27 10.70 -14.15
CA LYS A 59 23.29 10.92 -12.69
C LYS A 59 21.99 10.42 -12.06
N ARG A 60 22.01 9.23 -11.47
CA ARG A 60 20.93 8.76 -10.58
C ARG A 60 20.75 9.79 -9.47
N ARG A 61 19.63 10.51 -9.47
CA ARG A 61 19.35 11.53 -8.44
C ARG A 61 18.61 10.85 -7.31
N ASN A 62 19.26 10.79 -6.15
CA ASN A 62 18.68 10.20 -4.96
C ASN A 62 17.35 10.85 -4.60
N ALA A 63 16.49 10.05 -3.99
CA ALA A 63 15.21 10.44 -3.43
C ALA A 63 15.45 11.35 -2.20
N ILE A 64 15.69 12.65 -2.43
CA ILE A 64 15.86 13.61 -1.33
C ILE A 64 14.47 13.85 -0.72
N ILE A 65 14.33 13.56 0.58
CA ILE A 65 13.18 14.02 1.37
C ILE A 65 13.43 15.50 1.67
N PRO A 66 12.49 16.41 1.38
CA PRO A 66 12.64 17.80 1.80
C PRO A 66 12.54 17.85 3.32
N CYS A 67 13.69 17.81 4.01
CA CYS A 67 13.80 18.15 5.42
C CYS A 67 13.74 19.69 5.55
N LEU A 68 13.01 20.15 6.57
CA LEU A 68 12.76 21.55 6.91
C LEU A 68 14.01 22.42 6.72
N THR A 69 13.91 23.47 5.91
CA THR A 69 15.03 24.35 5.51
C THR A 69 15.52 25.31 6.59
N LYS A 70 15.09 25.16 7.84
CA LYS A 70 15.67 25.83 9.00
C LYS A 70 15.60 24.91 10.22
N PHE A 71 16.65 24.14 10.43
CA PHE A 71 16.95 23.71 11.79
C PHE A 71 17.39 24.96 12.57
N PRO A 72 16.91 25.20 13.81
CA PRO A 72 17.59 26.15 14.68
C PRO A 72 19.06 25.74 14.79
N ASP A 73 19.97 26.70 14.82
CA ASP A 73 21.41 26.47 14.95
C ASP A 73 21.71 25.74 16.28
N ILE A 74 21.60 24.42 16.28
CA ILE A 74 22.10 23.59 17.36
C ILE A 74 23.60 23.47 17.10
N TYR A 75 24.38 24.30 17.78
CA TYR A 75 25.82 24.13 17.87
C TYR A 75 26.12 22.83 18.61
N ILE A 76 26.26 21.74 17.87
CA ILE A 76 26.81 20.48 18.40
C ILE A 76 28.32 20.68 18.45
N SER A 77 28.83 21.06 19.62
CA SER A 77 30.26 20.98 19.90
C SER A 77 30.65 19.50 19.95
N TYR A 78 31.39 19.04 18.94
CA TYR A 78 31.98 17.71 18.99
C TYR A 78 33.11 17.71 20.03
N PRO A 79 33.02 16.93 21.13
CA PRO A 79 34.20 16.69 21.94
C PRO A 79 35.17 15.81 21.13
N GLU A 80 36.46 16.11 21.25
CA GLU A 80 37.55 15.44 20.53
C GLU A 80 37.40 13.92 20.52
N ILE A 81 37.52 13.34 19.33
CA ILE A 81 37.39 11.90 19.09
C ILE A 81 38.56 11.18 19.78
N LYS A 82 38.34 10.70 21.00
CA LYS A 82 39.17 9.64 21.57
C LYS A 82 38.82 8.35 20.85
N THR A 83 39.77 7.82 20.08
CA THR A 83 39.67 6.50 19.44
C THR A 83 39.71 5.41 20.50
N ASN A 84 38.57 5.20 21.15
CA ASN A 84 38.39 4.03 22.00
C ASN A 84 38.27 2.81 21.09
N THR A 85 39.30 1.96 21.10
CA THR A 85 39.22 0.61 20.54
C THR A 85 38.20 -0.19 21.35
N TYR A 86 36.99 -0.33 20.84
CA TYR A 86 35.96 -1.13 21.47
C TYR A 86 36.31 -2.61 21.29
N LYS A 87 36.58 -3.32 22.39
CA LYS A 87 36.58 -4.78 22.39
C LYS A 87 35.13 -5.23 22.21
N ILE A 88 34.83 -5.89 21.09
CA ILE A 88 33.56 -6.56 20.89
C ILE A 88 33.46 -7.66 21.95
N LEU A 89 32.66 -7.40 22.99
CA LEU A 89 32.36 -8.38 24.02
C LEU A 89 31.56 -9.51 23.38
N LYS A 90 32.01 -10.75 23.60
CA LYS A 90 31.27 -11.94 23.17
C LYS A 90 29.86 -11.92 23.77
N TYR A 91 28.91 -12.11 22.87
CA TYR A 91 27.45 -12.09 23.05
C TYR A 91 26.96 -12.99 24.19
N SER A 92 26.03 -12.46 25.01
CA SER A 92 24.96 -13.23 25.69
C SER A 92 23.96 -12.39 26.51
N ILE A 93 24.15 -11.08 26.74
CA ILE A 93 23.33 -10.32 27.73
C ILE A 93 22.48 -9.19 27.10
N LEU A 94 22.71 -8.82 25.84
CA LEU A 94 22.08 -7.65 25.19
C LEU A 94 20.74 -7.90 24.46
N GLU A 95 20.18 -9.11 24.51
CA GLU A 95 18.87 -9.38 23.90
C GLU A 95 17.68 -8.99 24.82
N LYS A 96 17.90 -8.89 26.14
CA LYS A 96 16.85 -8.49 27.10
C LYS A 96 16.41 -7.00 27.04
N PRO A 97 17.26 -5.99 26.79
CA PRO A 97 16.84 -4.59 26.83
C PRO A 97 16.12 -4.09 25.56
N ILE A 98 16.24 -4.78 24.41
CA ILE A 98 15.51 -4.39 23.20
C ILE A 98 14.03 -4.83 23.30
N LEU A 99 13.79 -6.01 23.86
CA LEU A 99 12.44 -6.49 24.16
C LEU A 99 11.74 -5.63 25.24
N SER A 100 12.48 -5.03 26.17
CA SER A 100 11.91 -4.14 27.18
C SER A 100 11.45 -2.78 26.64
N TYR A 101 11.86 -2.37 25.44
CA TYR A 101 11.41 -1.10 24.84
C TYR A 101 9.93 -1.19 24.44
N HIS A 102 9.52 -2.30 23.82
CA HIS A 102 8.12 -2.48 23.43
C HIS A 102 7.21 -2.56 24.66
N GLU A 103 7.62 -3.31 25.70
CA GLU A 103 6.85 -3.42 26.95
C GLU A 103 6.78 -2.08 27.72
N ALA A 104 7.88 -1.32 27.76
CA ALA A 104 7.93 -0.04 28.47
C ALA A 104 7.06 1.04 27.82
N TYR A 105 7.07 1.13 26.48
CA TYR A 105 6.40 2.20 25.74
C TYR A 105 5.05 1.78 25.13
N TYR A 106 4.59 0.55 25.35
CA TYR A 106 3.39 0.01 24.70
C TYR A 106 2.16 0.90 24.87
N LEU A 107 1.89 1.32 26.12
CA LEU A 107 0.73 2.14 26.45
C LEU A 107 0.81 3.52 25.80
N GLU A 108 2.01 4.11 25.78
CA GLU A 108 2.25 5.44 25.21
C GLU A 108 2.14 5.41 23.69
N ILE A 109 2.69 4.38 23.04
CA ILE A 109 2.51 4.14 21.59
C ILE A 109 1.02 3.98 21.30
N ARG A 110 0.30 3.12 22.04
CA ARG A 110 -1.13 2.89 21.82
C ARG A 110 -1.97 4.14 22.03
N GLN A 111 -1.61 4.99 22.99
CA GLN A 111 -2.29 6.25 23.22
C GLN A 111 -2.02 7.23 22.07
N PHE A 112 -0.76 7.38 21.67
CA PHE A 112 -0.36 8.22 20.56
C PHE A 112 -1.06 7.84 19.25
N GLU A 113 -1.19 6.55 18.96
CA GLU A 113 -1.91 6.07 17.76
C GLU A 113 -3.39 6.40 17.80
N ARG A 114 -4.05 6.27 18.96
CA ARG A 114 -5.45 6.70 19.12
C ARG A 114 -5.61 8.20 18.91
N GLU A 115 -4.68 9.00 19.41
CA GLU A 115 -4.71 10.46 19.21
C GLU A 115 -4.51 10.83 17.72
N ILE A 116 -3.61 10.15 17.01
CA ILE A 116 -3.44 10.32 15.56
C ILE A 116 -4.71 9.94 14.82
N GLU A 117 -5.30 8.79 15.16
CA GLU A 117 -6.51 8.29 14.53
C GLU A 117 -7.69 9.22 14.75
N GLN A 118 -7.88 9.73 15.97
CA GLN A 118 -8.93 10.70 16.29
C GLN A 118 -8.78 11.98 15.47
N LYS A 119 -7.56 12.53 15.36
CA LYS A 119 -7.29 13.72 14.53
C LYS A 119 -7.61 13.51 13.04
N LYS A 120 -7.60 12.27 12.54
CA LYS A 120 -7.96 11.96 11.15
C LYS A 120 -9.47 11.94 10.92
N TYR A 121 -10.27 11.54 11.90
CA TYR A 121 -11.73 11.50 11.78
C TYR A 121 -12.35 12.88 11.58
N ASP A 122 -11.65 13.95 11.97
CA ASP A 122 -12.07 15.32 11.72
C ASP A 122 -12.00 15.72 10.23
N SER A 123 -11.29 14.96 9.40
CA SER A 123 -11.16 15.16 7.95
C SER A 123 -11.52 13.88 7.19
N ASN A 124 -12.80 13.49 7.22
CA ASN A 124 -13.26 12.32 6.47
C ASN A 124 -13.24 12.60 4.96
N PHE A 125 -12.66 11.66 4.20
CA PHE A 125 -12.72 11.67 2.74
C PHE A 125 -14.17 11.51 2.28
N ASP A 126 -14.64 12.48 1.50
CA ASP A 126 -15.94 12.44 0.84
C ASP A 126 -15.75 12.43 -0.68
N ILE A 127 -16.11 11.29 -1.29
CA ILE A 127 -16.03 11.07 -2.73
C ILE A 127 -16.76 12.15 -3.54
N ASN A 128 -17.85 12.71 -2.99
CA ASN A 128 -18.70 13.68 -3.69
C ASN A 128 -18.03 15.05 -3.87
N GLN A 129 -16.93 15.32 -3.16
CA GLN A 129 -16.16 16.55 -3.30
C GLN A 129 -15.27 16.54 -4.54
N HIS A 130 -15.16 15.41 -5.24
CA HIS A 130 -14.27 15.22 -6.37
C HIS A 130 -15.02 14.89 -7.68
N CYS A 131 -14.32 15.03 -8.79
CA CYS A 131 -14.86 14.80 -10.13
C CYS A 131 -14.57 13.36 -10.61
N PHE A 132 -14.94 12.37 -9.79
CA PHE A 132 -14.88 10.94 -10.10
C PHE A 132 -15.84 10.13 -9.23
N THR A 133 -16.22 8.93 -9.69
CA THR A 133 -17.10 8.03 -8.94
C THR A 133 -16.32 7.10 -8.01
N GLU A 134 -16.99 6.47 -7.03
CA GLU A 134 -16.40 5.45 -6.16
C GLU A 134 -15.78 4.31 -6.98
N GLN A 135 -16.47 3.81 -8.00
CA GLN A 135 -15.95 2.76 -8.90
C GLN A 135 -14.71 3.20 -9.69
N GLN A 136 -14.64 4.47 -10.08
CA GLN A 136 -13.45 5.01 -10.75
C GLN A 136 -12.28 5.07 -9.77
N PHE A 137 -12.54 5.49 -8.53
CA PHE A 137 -11.51 5.52 -7.50
C PHE A 137 -11.00 4.12 -7.13
N GLU A 138 -11.90 3.14 -6.95
CA GLU A 138 -11.53 1.73 -6.74
C GLU A 138 -10.63 1.21 -7.87
N LYS A 139 -10.98 1.47 -9.13
CA LYS A 139 -10.14 1.12 -10.28
C LYS A 139 -8.76 1.78 -10.25
N ALA A 140 -8.66 3.02 -9.76
CA ALA A 140 -7.39 3.71 -9.62
C ALA A 140 -6.52 3.08 -8.51
N LEU A 141 -7.14 2.65 -7.41
CA LEU A 141 -6.45 1.90 -6.35
C LEU A 141 -6.01 0.51 -6.83
N ASP A 142 -6.85 -0.22 -7.55
CA ASP A 142 -6.51 -1.52 -8.14
C ASP A 142 -5.30 -1.41 -9.08
N TRP A 143 -5.33 -0.39 -9.96
CA TRP A 143 -4.18 -0.10 -10.83
C TRP A 143 -2.92 0.20 -10.02
N MET A 144 -3.02 1.03 -8.98
CA MET A 144 -1.89 1.38 -8.14
C MET A 144 -1.31 0.15 -7.43
N ILE A 145 -2.16 -0.69 -6.85
CA ILE A 145 -1.75 -1.96 -6.21
C ILE A 145 -1.04 -2.86 -7.24
N TYR A 146 -1.60 -2.99 -8.44
CA TYR A 146 -0.97 -3.73 -9.52
C TYR A 146 0.42 -3.18 -9.89
N GLN A 147 0.58 -1.85 -9.97
CA GLN A 147 1.90 -1.26 -10.23
C GLN A 147 2.89 -1.54 -9.10
N ILE A 148 2.46 -1.43 -7.84
CA ILE A 148 3.29 -1.71 -6.67
C ILE A 148 3.79 -3.17 -6.69
N PHE A 149 2.92 -4.14 -6.95
CA PHE A 149 3.31 -5.56 -6.95
C PHE A 149 4.30 -5.95 -8.05
N ARG A 150 4.58 -5.07 -9.01
CA ARG A 150 5.65 -5.27 -9.99
C ARG A 150 7.04 -5.02 -9.39
N PHE A 151 7.13 -4.35 -8.24
CA PHE A 151 8.38 -4.08 -7.54
C PHE A 151 8.58 -5.08 -6.40
N GLU A 152 9.55 -5.99 -6.56
CA GLU A 152 9.87 -6.99 -5.53
C GLU A 152 10.32 -6.37 -4.20
N SER A 153 10.92 -5.17 -4.25
CA SER A 153 11.47 -4.47 -3.09
C SER A 153 10.47 -3.59 -2.34
N PHE A 154 9.22 -3.49 -2.79
CA PHE A 154 8.24 -2.60 -2.18
C PHE A 154 7.55 -3.30 -1.01
N SER A 155 7.72 -2.78 0.20
CA SER A 155 7.16 -3.41 1.39
C SER A 155 5.64 -3.28 1.48
N TYR A 156 5.00 -4.20 2.21
CA TYR A 156 3.59 -4.03 2.59
C TYR A 156 3.38 -2.72 3.36
N GLU A 157 4.34 -2.33 4.22
CA GLU A 157 4.22 -1.06 4.94
C GLU A 157 4.15 0.14 3.99
N SER A 158 4.98 0.18 2.94
CA SER A 158 4.87 1.20 1.88
C SER A 158 3.54 1.16 1.13
N LEU A 159 2.97 -0.02 0.89
CA LEU A 159 1.67 -0.18 0.22
C LEU A 159 0.54 0.43 1.05
N PHE A 160 0.45 0.03 2.32
CA PHE A 160 -0.56 0.54 3.24
C PHE A 160 -0.40 2.05 3.47
N LYS A 161 0.85 2.52 3.56
CA LYS A 161 1.17 3.96 3.64
C LYS A 161 0.70 4.72 2.40
N THR A 162 0.90 4.15 1.22
CA THR A 162 0.48 4.76 -0.06
C THR A 162 -1.02 4.96 -0.08
N ILE A 163 -1.77 3.91 0.25
CA ILE A 163 -3.24 3.96 0.33
C ILE A 163 -3.66 5.06 1.32
N GLU A 164 -3.05 5.10 2.49
CA GLU A 164 -3.37 6.11 3.50
C GLU A 164 -3.04 7.54 3.06
N LEU A 165 -1.90 7.78 2.41
CA LEU A 165 -1.54 9.10 1.89
C LEU A 165 -2.52 9.59 0.80
N ILE A 166 -3.00 8.69 -0.06
CA ILE A 166 -4.00 9.05 -1.08
C ILE A 166 -5.29 9.54 -0.40
N TYR A 167 -5.82 8.79 0.56
CA TYR A 167 -7.03 9.18 1.26
C TYR A 167 -6.84 10.48 2.06
N LEU A 168 -5.71 10.64 2.75
CA LEU A 168 -5.40 11.88 3.47
C LEU A 168 -5.31 13.08 2.53
N TYR A 169 -4.64 12.93 1.39
CA TYR A 169 -4.54 14.01 0.41
C TYR A 169 -5.92 14.37 -0.16
N LEU A 170 -6.72 13.37 -0.52
CA LEU A 170 -8.06 13.58 -1.06
C LEU A 170 -8.99 14.22 -0.03
N SER A 171 -8.92 13.83 1.24
CA SER A 171 -9.72 14.45 2.32
C SER A 171 -9.48 15.95 2.53
N LYS A 172 -8.34 16.47 2.05
CA LYS A 172 -7.94 17.89 2.16
C LYS A 172 -8.01 18.63 0.82
N THR A 173 -8.53 18.00 -0.23
CA THR A 173 -8.63 18.60 -1.56
C THR A 173 -10.05 18.52 -2.09
N GLN A 174 -10.34 19.30 -3.13
CA GLN A 174 -11.64 19.31 -3.78
C GLN A 174 -11.45 19.30 -5.30
N GLN A 175 -12.46 18.85 -6.03
CA GLN A 175 -12.52 18.89 -7.50
C GLN A 175 -11.37 18.18 -8.23
N VAL A 176 -10.70 17.24 -7.56
CA VAL A 176 -9.71 16.34 -8.19
C VAL A 176 -10.40 15.54 -9.30
N LYS A 177 -9.79 15.47 -10.48
CA LYS A 177 -10.36 14.75 -11.62
C LYS A 177 -9.82 13.33 -11.68
N PHE A 178 -10.61 12.40 -12.23
CA PHE A 178 -10.20 11.00 -12.40
C PHE A 178 -8.80 10.84 -13.04
N LYS A 179 -8.49 11.64 -14.08
CA LYS A 179 -7.21 11.58 -14.79
C LYS A 179 -6.00 12.00 -13.95
N ASP A 180 -6.22 12.76 -12.87
CA ASP A 180 -5.14 13.27 -12.03
C ASP A 180 -4.77 12.23 -10.94
N LEU A 181 -5.66 11.27 -10.67
CA LEU A 181 -5.45 10.21 -9.68
C LEU A 181 -4.22 9.37 -10.00
N GLU A 182 -3.90 9.16 -11.27
CA GLU A 182 -2.73 8.38 -11.65
C GLU A 182 -1.42 9.03 -11.18
N LEU A 183 -1.26 10.34 -11.42
CA LEU A 183 -0.10 11.10 -10.98
C LEU A 183 -0.06 11.22 -9.45
N ILE A 184 -1.23 11.45 -8.82
CA ILE A 184 -1.36 11.51 -7.36
C ILE A 184 -0.92 10.17 -6.73
N SER A 185 -1.46 9.05 -7.22
CA SER A 185 -1.12 7.72 -6.75
C SER A 185 0.35 7.40 -6.96
N GLY A 186 0.91 7.70 -8.13
CA GLY A 186 2.35 7.55 -8.39
C GLY A 186 3.22 8.36 -7.43
N CYS A 187 2.84 9.60 -7.15
CA CYS A 187 3.57 10.42 -6.16
C CYS A 187 3.41 9.88 -4.73
N CYS A 188 2.25 9.32 -4.37
CA CYS A 188 2.07 8.67 -3.07
C CYS A 188 2.88 7.37 -2.93
N ILE A 189 3.02 6.59 -4.00
CA ILE A 189 3.93 5.43 -4.07
C ILE A 189 5.36 5.88 -3.79
N TYR A 190 5.80 6.92 -4.53
CA TYR A 190 7.14 7.47 -4.39
C TYR A 190 7.42 7.97 -2.98
N LEU A 191 6.53 8.80 -2.43
CA LEU A 191 6.64 9.30 -1.06
C LEU A 191 6.69 8.18 -0.03
N SER A 192 5.82 7.18 -0.15
CA SER A 192 5.79 6.05 0.79
C SER A 192 7.10 5.26 0.75
N SER A 193 7.62 4.99 -0.45
CA SER A 193 8.91 4.29 -0.58
C SER A 193 10.07 5.05 0.07
N LYS A 194 10.10 6.39 -0.05
CA LYS A 194 11.11 7.23 0.60
C LYS A 194 11.03 7.22 2.12
N LEU A 195 9.83 7.03 2.68
CA LEU A 195 9.61 7.07 4.11
C LEU A 195 9.87 5.73 4.80
N VAL A 196 9.63 4.63 4.10
CA VAL A 196 9.53 3.30 4.70
C VAL A 196 10.58 2.33 4.16
N ASP A 197 10.81 2.30 2.86
CA ASP A 197 11.68 1.30 2.25
C ASP A 197 13.16 1.66 2.41
N LEU A 198 13.98 0.66 2.72
CA LEU A 198 15.44 0.83 2.79
C LEU A 198 16.02 1.31 1.45
N ASN A 199 15.45 0.82 0.35
CA ASN A 199 15.80 1.19 -1.01
C ASN A 199 14.58 1.82 -1.68
N PRO A 200 14.40 3.15 -1.59
CA PRO A 200 13.25 3.81 -2.18
C PRO A 200 13.27 3.71 -3.71
N ILE A 201 12.08 3.79 -4.32
CA ILE A 201 11.96 3.85 -5.78
C ILE A 201 12.62 5.13 -6.27
N TYR A 202 13.53 5.03 -7.24
CA TYR A 202 14.09 6.21 -7.87
C TYR A 202 13.04 6.89 -8.75
N ILE A 203 13.06 8.22 -8.81
CA ILE A 203 12.12 8.98 -9.63
C ILE A 203 12.14 8.61 -11.12
N ASP A 204 13.30 8.20 -11.65
CA ASP A 204 13.40 7.69 -13.02
C ASP A 204 12.60 6.38 -13.18
N ASP A 205 12.69 5.47 -12.21
CA ASP A 205 11.98 4.19 -12.24
C ASP A 205 10.48 4.40 -12.01
N LEU A 206 10.09 5.33 -11.12
CA LEU A 206 8.71 5.76 -10.97
C LEU A 206 8.13 6.24 -12.31
N ILE A 207 8.83 7.15 -12.99
CA ILE A 207 8.35 7.70 -14.25
C ILE A 207 8.28 6.62 -15.33
N ASN A 208 9.33 5.79 -15.45
CA ASN A 208 9.43 4.83 -16.54
C ASN A 208 8.54 3.60 -16.34
N GLU A 209 8.46 3.07 -15.12
CA GLU A 209 7.87 1.77 -14.84
C GLU A 209 6.47 1.84 -14.21
N VAL A 210 6.24 2.79 -13.29
CA VAL A 210 4.93 2.99 -12.62
C VAL A 210 4.02 3.87 -13.46
N LEU A 211 4.50 5.05 -13.85
CA LEU A 211 3.75 6.05 -14.60
C LEU A 211 3.85 5.86 -16.11
N GLU A 212 4.59 4.83 -16.54
CA GLU A 212 4.75 4.43 -17.94
C GLU A 212 5.11 5.61 -18.87
N CYS A 213 5.94 6.56 -18.45
CA CYS A 213 6.33 7.77 -19.18
C CYS A 213 5.17 8.72 -19.54
N ARG A 214 4.01 8.64 -18.87
CA ARG A 214 2.88 9.57 -19.10
C ARG A 214 3.12 10.96 -18.54
N PHE A 215 4.01 11.08 -17.55
CA PHE A 215 4.33 12.33 -16.88
C PHE A 215 5.83 12.61 -16.93
N ASP A 216 6.18 13.89 -17.04
CA ASP A 216 7.56 14.33 -16.97
C ASP A 216 8.03 14.54 -15.51
N TYR A 217 9.34 14.77 -15.36
CA TYR A 217 9.98 14.98 -14.06
C TYR A 217 9.41 16.18 -13.30
N GLN A 218 9.12 17.28 -13.99
CA GLN A 218 8.61 18.49 -13.36
C GLN A 218 7.18 18.30 -12.85
N GLN A 219 6.35 17.57 -13.59
CA GLN A 219 5.00 17.22 -13.19
C GLN A 219 5.00 16.37 -11.93
N VAL A 220 5.85 15.34 -11.87
CA VAL A 220 6.00 14.49 -10.69
C VAL A 220 6.46 15.30 -9.49
N LEU A 221 7.52 16.10 -9.61
CA LEU A 221 8.01 16.90 -8.48
C LEU A 221 7.02 17.97 -8.02
N LYS A 222 6.31 18.62 -8.95
CA LYS A 222 5.26 19.59 -8.59
C LYS A 222 4.12 18.92 -7.84
N GLN A 223 3.68 17.73 -8.28
CA GLN A 223 2.62 17.00 -7.61
C GLN A 223 3.07 16.47 -6.24
N GLU A 224 4.30 15.97 -6.14
CA GLU A 224 4.91 15.56 -4.86
C GLU A 224 4.93 16.74 -3.87
N GLN A 225 5.42 17.90 -4.31
CA GLN A 225 5.46 19.10 -3.50
C GLN A 225 4.05 19.52 -3.06
N LEU A 226 3.08 19.48 -3.97
CA LEU A 226 1.69 19.81 -3.67
C LEU A 226 1.12 18.87 -2.60
N ILE A 227 1.35 17.55 -2.71
CA ILE A 227 0.90 16.58 -1.70
C ILE A 227 1.51 16.90 -0.34
N CYS A 228 2.83 17.11 -0.28
CA CYS A 228 3.52 17.46 0.96
C CYS A 228 2.96 18.75 1.58
N GLN A 229 2.72 19.79 0.78
CA GLN A 229 2.18 21.07 1.24
C GLN A 229 0.73 20.93 1.74
N THR A 230 -0.14 20.25 1.00
CA THR A 230 -1.53 19.97 1.39
C THR A 230 -1.60 19.21 2.71
N LEU A 231 -0.66 18.30 2.95
CA LEU A 231 -0.59 17.53 4.19
C LEU A 231 0.16 18.26 5.31
N ASN A 232 0.61 19.50 5.11
CA ASN A 232 1.48 20.24 6.04
C ASN A 232 2.71 19.43 6.46
N TYR A 233 3.27 18.64 5.53
CA TYR A 233 4.37 17.69 5.76
C TYR A 233 4.10 16.64 6.85
N ASN A 234 2.85 16.49 7.29
CA ASN A 234 2.45 15.41 8.19
C ASN A 234 2.20 14.12 7.41
N LEU A 235 3.29 13.47 7.01
CA LEU A 235 3.28 12.19 6.28
C LEU A 235 3.31 10.98 7.23
N LEU A 236 3.41 11.22 8.54
CA LEU A 236 3.41 10.18 9.56
C LEU A 236 1.98 9.76 9.88
N CYS A 237 1.44 8.86 9.06
CA CYS A 237 0.21 8.14 9.38
C CYS A 237 0.50 6.75 9.95
N THR A 238 -0.24 6.39 11.00
CA THR A 238 -0.39 5.02 11.48
C THR A 238 -1.23 4.23 10.47
N CYS A 239 -0.91 2.95 10.30
CA CYS A 239 -1.66 2.04 9.44
C CYS A 239 -2.14 0.84 10.25
N SER A 240 -3.31 0.30 9.89
CA SER A 240 -3.86 -0.93 10.50
C SER A 240 -2.88 -2.12 10.43
N LEU A 241 -2.02 -2.15 9.42
CA LEU A 241 -0.94 -3.13 9.28
C LEU A 241 -0.01 -3.20 10.49
N GLN A 242 0.37 -2.05 11.06
CA GLN A 242 1.28 -1.97 12.20
C GLN A 242 0.64 -2.58 13.46
N ILE A 243 -0.69 -2.44 13.59
CA ILE A 243 -1.47 -3.07 14.66
C ILE A 243 -1.52 -4.58 14.46
N VAL A 244 -1.80 -5.04 13.23
CA VAL A 244 -1.78 -6.47 12.89
C VAL A 244 -0.43 -7.10 13.21
N TYR A 245 0.68 -6.50 12.79
CA TYR A 245 2.00 -7.06 13.06
C TYR A 245 2.33 -7.12 14.56
N ARG A 246 1.92 -6.13 15.34
CA ARG A 246 2.09 -6.19 16.81
C ARG A 246 1.30 -7.32 17.43
N ILE A 247 0.01 -7.46 17.11
CA ILE A 247 -0.82 -8.55 17.62
C ILE A 247 -0.21 -9.90 17.22
N LEU A 248 0.21 -10.05 15.96
CA LEU A 248 0.84 -11.29 15.47
C LEU A 248 2.17 -11.60 16.16
N GLN A 249 2.94 -10.58 16.55
CA GLN A 249 4.15 -10.77 17.34
C GLN A 249 3.85 -11.20 18.77
N GLU A 250 2.82 -10.63 19.41
CA GLU A 250 2.39 -10.99 20.76
C GLU A 250 1.94 -12.45 20.84
N ILE A 251 1.12 -12.91 19.88
CA ILE A 251 0.62 -14.29 19.86
C ILE A 251 1.58 -15.29 19.18
N ARG A 252 2.76 -14.84 18.74
CA ARG A 252 3.67 -15.64 17.91
C ARG A 252 4.07 -16.95 18.60
N GLN A 253 4.42 -16.88 19.88
CA GLN A 253 4.86 -18.05 20.64
C GLN A 253 3.74 -19.10 20.73
N ASP A 254 2.51 -18.67 20.95
CA ASP A 254 1.34 -19.56 21.00
C ASP A 254 1.07 -20.18 19.62
N LEU A 255 1.15 -19.38 18.55
CA LEU A 255 0.99 -19.89 17.18
C LEU A 255 2.04 -20.93 16.83
N GLU A 256 3.31 -20.71 17.20
CA GLU A 256 4.43 -21.64 16.96
C GLU A 256 4.32 -22.93 17.78
N GLN A 257 3.57 -22.94 18.89
CA GLN A 257 3.28 -24.16 19.64
C GLN A 257 2.23 -25.05 18.95
N PHE A 258 1.23 -24.44 18.32
CA PHE A 258 0.08 -25.17 17.76
C PHE A 258 0.18 -25.43 16.25
N TYR A 259 0.98 -24.66 15.52
CA TYR A 259 1.02 -24.69 14.05
C TYR A 259 2.43 -24.77 13.49
N ASP A 260 2.56 -25.41 12.32
CA ASP A 260 3.79 -25.41 11.57
C ASP A 260 4.11 -24.03 10.97
N PRO A 261 5.39 -23.70 10.75
CA PRO A 261 5.78 -22.41 10.18
C PRO A 261 5.11 -22.08 8.84
N GLY A 262 4.86 -23.10 8.01
CA GLY A 262 4.19 -22.93 6.72
C GLY A 262 2.74 -22.48 6.88
N LYS A 263 2.01 -23.07 7.84
CA LYS A 263 0.65 -22.65 8.18
C LYS A 263 0.62 -21.24 8.76
N ILE A 264 1.57 -20.88 9.63
CA ILE A 264 1.67 -19.52 10.21
C ILE A 264 1.86 -18.48 9.10
N GLU A 265 2.78 -18.72 8.16
CA GLU A 265 3.00 -17.81 7.04
C GLU A 265 1.77 -17.70 6.11
N ASN A 266 1.05 -18.79 5.89
CA ASN A 266 -0.20 -18.76 5.13
C ASN A 266 -1.29 -17.94 5.84
N LEU A 267 -1.43 -18.09 7.16
CA LEU A 267 -2.37 -17.29 7.96
C LEU A 267 -2.01 -15.80 7.90
N LYS A 268 -0.72 -15.46 8.05
CA LYS A 268 -0.24 -14.07 7.90
C LYS A 268 -0.63 -13.50 6.55
N ARG A 269 -0.39 -14.24 5.46
CA ARG A 269 -0.76 -13.79 4.10
C ARG A 269 -2.27 -13.55 3.98
N GLN A 270 -3.09 -14.47 4.46
CA GLN A 270 -4.56 -14.31 4.44
C GLN A 270 -5.03 -13.09 5.25
N ILE A 271 -4.42 -12.84 6.41
CA ILE A 271 -4.72 -11.65 7.22
C ILE A 271 -4.37 -10.38 6.43
N LEU A 272 -3.20 -10.35 5.79
CA LEU A 272 -2.75 -9.21 4.97
C LEU A 272 -3.66 -8.97 3.77
N ASP A 273 -4.09 -10.03 3.08
CA ASP A 273 -5.01 -9.94 1.96
C ASP A 273 -6.37 -9.38 2.42
N ASN A 274 -6.93 -9.92 3.51
CA ASN A 274 -8.17 -9.41 4.11
C ASN A 274 -8.05 -7.95 4.57
N LEU A 275 -6.90 -7.57 5.12
CA LEU A 275 -6.63 -6.21 5.56
C LEU A 275 -6.52 -5.25 4.39
N LEU A 276 -5.83 -5.64 3.33
CA LEU A 276 -5.76 -4.87 2.09
C LEU A 276 -7.17 -4.65 1.54
N LEU A 277 -8.02 -5.68 1.60
CA LEU A 277 -9.42 -5.55 1.17
C LEU A 277 -10.20 -4.49 1.98
N MET A 278 -9.96 -4.43 3.29
CA MET A 278 -10.57 -3.41 4.15
C MET A 278 -9.98 -2.00 3.95
N GLU A 279 -8.75 -1.87 3.49
CA GLU A 279 -8.12 -0.55 3.29
C GLU A 279 -8.52 0.14 1.98
N PHE A 280 -8.71 -0.63 0.90
CA PHE A 280 -9.15 -0.03 -0.38
C PHE A 280 -10.66 0.27 -0.38
N GLY A 281 -11.45 -0.48 0.39
CA GLY A 281 -12.89 -0.30 0.45
C GLY A 281 -13.27 0.98 1.20
N ASN A 282 -13.77 1.99 0.48
CA ASN A 282 -14.19 3.26 1.08
C ASN A 282 -15.21 3.06 2.22
N LYS A 283 -16.08 2.04 2.09
CA LYS A 283 -17.06 1.62 3.09
C LYS A 283 -16.49 1.09 4.39
N PHE A 284 -15.18 0.88 4.51
CA PHE A 284 -14.57 0.43 5.77
C PHE A 284 -13.73 1.52 6.43
N ARG A 285 -13.60 2.69 5.78
CA ARG A 285 -12.77 3.79 6.30
C ARG A 285 -13.34 4.46 7.55
N TYR A 286 -14.66 4.36 7.78
CA TYR A 286 -15.24 4.82 9.06
C TYR A 286 -14.88 3.90 10.24
N ILE A 287 -14.44 2.67 9.98
CA ILE A 287 -14.04 1.72 11.01
C ILE A 287 -12.61 2.06 11.45
N SER A 288 -12.39 2.09 12.76
CA SER A 288 -11.05 2.35 13.30
C SER A 288 -10.03 1.34 12.79
N GLN A 289 -8.80 1.77 12.59
CA GLN A 289 -7.64 0.98 12.22
C GLN A 289 -7.49 -0.23 13.17
N CYS A 290 -7.71 -0.02 14.47
CA CYS A 290 -7.71 -1.10 15.46
C CYS A 290 -8.79 -2.15 15.17
N ASN A 291 -10.02 -1.71 14.93
CA ASN A 291 -11.14 -2.63 14.66
C ASN A 291 -10.96 -3.35 13.32
N ARG A 292 -10.42 -2.68 12.30
CA ARG A 292 -10.07 -3.32 11.02
C ARG A 292 -9.02 -4.41 11.22
N ALA A 293 -7.92 -4.09 11.91
CA ALA A 293 -6.86 -5.05 12.21
C ALA A 293 -7.37 -6.29 12.95
N VAL A 294 -8.11 -6.10 14.05
CA VAL A 294 -8.68 -7.20 14.85
C VAL A 294 -9.70 -8.01 14.04
N SER A 295 -10.56 -7.34 13.26
CA SER A 295 -11.56 -8.02 12.43
C SER A 295 -10.93 -8.92 11.38
N CYS A 296 -9.85 -8.48 10.72
CA CYS A 296 -9.14 -9.31 9.74
C CYS A 296 -8.53 -10.55 10.38
N ILE A 297 -7.92 -10.42 11.57
CA ILE A 297 -7.37 -11.55 12.31
C ILE A 297 -8.48 -12.54 12.67
N LEU A 298 -9.57 -12.06 13.27
CA LEU A 298 -10.70 -12.90 13.67
C LEU A 298 -11.35 -13.59 12.46
N LEU A 299 -11.54 -12.87 11.35
CA LEU A 299 -12.09 -13.43 10.12
C LEU A 299 -11.23 -14.59 9.61
N THR A 300 -9.91 -14.39 9.51
CA THR A 300 -8.99 -15.44 9.06
C THR A 300 -9.00 -16.62 10.03
N MET A 301 -9.06 -16.38 11.34
CA MET A 301 -9.19 -17.45 12.34
C MET A 301 -10.49 -18.25 12.15
N MET A 302 -11.62 -17.58 11.91
CA MET A 302 -12.91 -18.21 11.67
C MET A 302 -12.92 -19.04 10.38
N GLU A 303 -12.38 -18.49 9.28
CA GLU A 303 -12.29 -19.18 7.98
C GLU A 303 -11.45 -20.46 8.06
N ASN A 304 -10.37 -20.41 8.85
CA ASN A 304 -9.50 -21.56 9.06
C ASN A 304 -9.99 -22.51 10.16
N LYS A 305 -11.16 -22.24 10.76
CA LYS A 305 -11.72 -22.99 11.89
C LYS A 305 -10.71 -23.17 13.03
N ILE A 306 -9.92 -22.12 13.30
CA ILE A 306 -9.02 -22.08 14.45
C ILE A 306 -9.92 -22.05 15.68
N ASP A 307 -9.95 -23.18 16.38
CA ASP A 307 -10.91 -23.49 17.43
C ASP A 307 -10.82 -22.46 18.58
N ARG A 308 -11.96 -22.16 19.22
CA ARG A 308 -12.15 -21.09 20.24
C ARG A 308 -11.26 -21.18 21.49
N ARG A 309 -10.30 -22.10 21.55
CA ARG A 309 -9.48 -22.42 22.73
C ARG A 309 -8.23 -21.55 22.89
N VAL A 310 -7.87 -20.76 21.88
CA VAL A 310 -6.66 -19.91 21.90
C VAL A 310 -6.97 -18.44 22.24
N VAL A 311 -8.25 -18.03 22.24
CA VAL A 311 -8.65 -16.66 22.56
C VAL A 311 -9.23 -16.60 23.98
N ASN A 312 -8.37 -16.79 24.97
CA ASN A 312 -8.59 -16.20 26.29
C ASN A 312 -7.64 -15.00 26.38
N ILE A 313 -8.13 -13.84 25.95
CA ILE A 313 -7.52 -12.53 26.26
C ILE A 313 -8.00 -12.10 27.64
#